data_AF-D5EET1-F1
#
_entry.id   AF-D5EET1-F1
#
_cell.length_a   1.000
_cell.length_b   1.000
_cell.length_c   1.000
_cell.angle_alpha   90.00
_cell.angle_beta   90.00
_cell.angle_gamma   90.00
#
_symmetry.space_group_name_H-M   'P 1'
#
loop_
_entity.id
_entity.type
_entity.pdbx_description
1 polymer ?
#
loop_
_entity_poly.entity_id
_entity_poly.type
_entity_poly.pdbx_seq_one_letter_code
_entity_poly.pdbx_strand_id
1 'polypeptide(L)'
;MFLVLLCSIPAHANVSDAQDYLYQAASAAQEACSYARKAYYYASDLEEIQYYSRKAMRAAEESESYCGLAIDELYGANMDDAIMHTEDAASYAYSAYRYSRQAYQSSEYDDAQYYARKAMNEASYAESSACDAASECE
;
A
#
# COMPACT_ATOMS: atom_id res chain seq x y z
N MET A 1 1.01 -51.92 -1.62
CA MET A 1 0.93 -50.92 -2.69
C MET A 1 0.52 -49.61 -2.03
N PHE A 2 1.48 -48.72 -1.76
CA PHE A 2 1.25 -47.50 -0.99
C PHE A 2 0.53 -46.47 -1.86
N LEU A 3 -0.67 -46.09 -1.42
CA LEU A 3 -1.44 -44.98 -1.99
C LEU A 3 -0.76 -43.69 -1.53
N VAL A 4 -0.09 -42.97 -2.43
CA VAL A 4 0.40 -41.61 -2.16
C VAL A 4 -0.81 -40.71 -2.17
N LEU A 5 -1.29 -40.37 -0.97
CA LEU A 5 -2.29 -39.34 -0.74
C LEU A 5 -1.66 -38.00 -1.14
N LEU A 6 -2.00 -37.51 -2.33
CA LEU A 6 -1.75 -36.12 -2.69
C LEU A 6 -2.57 -35.27 -1.72
N CYS A 7 -1.92 -34.67 -0.73
CA CYS A 7 -2.47 -33.51 -0.02
C CYS A 7 -2.56 -32.37 -1.03
N SER A 8 -3.65 -32.33 -1.79
CA SER A 8 -4.12 -31.11 -2.42
C SER A 8 -4.55 -30.18 -1.28
N ILE A 9 -3.62 -29.34 -0.81
CA ILE A 9 -3.99 -28.17 -0.02
C ILE A 9 -4.94 -27.36 -0.91
N PRO A 10 -6.13 -26.97 -0.42
CA PRO A 10 -7.09 -26.29 -1.26
C PRO A 10 -6.53 -24.92 -1.62
N ALA A 11 -6.22 -24.71 -2.91
CA ALA A 11 -5.83 -23.41 -3.46
C ALA A 11 -6.82 -22.27 -3.12
N HIS A 12 -8.04 -22.61 -2.67
CA HIS A 12 -9.07 -21.65 -2.24
C HIS A 12 -8.81 -20.99 -0.87
N ALA A 13 -8.02 -21.57 0.04
CA ALA A 13 -7.78 -20.93 1.35
C ALA A 13 -6.88 -19.70 1.21
N ASN A 14 -5.81 -19.83 0.41
CA ASN A 14 -4.80 -18.79 0.24
C ASN A 14 -5.34 -17.55 -0.50
N VAL A 15 -6.29 -17.71 -1.42
CA VAL A 15 -6.87 -16.58 -2.17
C VAL A 15 -7.75 -15.69 -1.27
N SER A 16 -8.49 -16.29 -0.32
CA SER A 16 -9.28 -15.51 0.64
C SER A 16 -8.38 -14.67 1.55
N ASP A 17 -7.30 -15.27 2.05
CA ASP A 17 -6.33 -14.56 2.90
C ASP A 17 -5.61 -13.45 2.10
N ALA A 18 -5.24 -13.72 0.84
CA ALA A 18 -4.70 -12.72 -0.07
C ALA A 18 -5.66 -11.53 -0.26
N GLN A 19 -6.93 -11.81 -0.51
CA GLN A 19 -7.96 -10.79 -0.71
C GLN A 19 -8.12 -9.92 0.55
N ASP A 20 -8.14 -10.53 1.74
CA ASP A 20 -8.19 -9.81 3.02
C ASP A 20 -6.95 -8.90 3.22
N TYR A 21 -5.75 -9.37 2.84
CA TYR A 21 -4.55 -8.54 2.87
C TYR A 21 -4.62 -7.38 1.86
N LEU A 22 -5.16 -7.61 0.66
CA LEU A 22 -5.32 -6.56 -0.35
C LEU A 22 -6.30 -5.47 0.08
N TYR A 23 -7.40 -5.82 0.74
CA TYR A 23 -8.30 -4.83 1.34
C TYR A 23 -7.62 -4.03 2.45
N GLN A 24 -6.80 -4.68 3.28
CA GLN A 24 -6.00 -3.98 4.30
C GLN A 24 -4.96 -3.06 3.66
N ALA A 25 -4.29 -3.49 2.60
CA ALA A 25 -3.34 -2.68 1.84
C ALA A 25 -4.00 -1.44 1.23
N ALA A 26 -5.17 -1.60 0.59
CA ALA A 26 -5.94 -0.50 0.03
C ALA A 26 -6.41 0.49 1.10
N SER A 27 -6.91 -0.01 2.25
CA SER A 27 -7.31 0.82 3.37
C SER A 27 -6.15 1.62 3.95
N ALA A 28 -4.98 1.00 4.12
CA ALA A 28 -3.78 1.68 4.61
C ALA A 28 -3.25 2.73 3.59
N ALA A 29 -3.29 2.42 2.29
CA ALA A 29 -2.96 3.38 1.22
C ALA A 29 -3.92 4.58 1.23
N GLN A 30 -5.21 4.34 1.41
CA GLN A 30 -6.21 5.39 1.54
C GLN A 30 -5.95 6.28 2.76
N GLU A 31 -5.59 5.69 3.91
CA GLU A 31 -5.20 6.45 5.10
C GLU A 31 -3.94 7.29 4.84
N ALA A 32 -2.94 6.73 4.16
CA ALA A 32 -1.74 7.46 3.75
C ALA A 32 -2.08 8.66 2.86
N CYS A 33 -2.94 8.45 1.86
CA CYS A 33 -3.46 9.51 0.98
C CYS A 33 -4.19 10.60 1.78
N SER A 34 -5.02 10.22 2.75
CA SER A 34 -5.76 11.13 3.61
C SER A 34 -4.84 12.04 4.44
N TYR A 35 -3.78 11.49 5.03
CA TYR A 35 -2.81 12.29 5.78
C TYR A 35 -1.93 13.14 4.87
N ALA A 36 -1.47 12.61 3.73
CA ALA A 36 -0.70 13.38 2.77
C ALA A 36 -1.53 14.55 2.20
N ARG A 37 -2.83 14.35 1.98
CA ARG A 37 -3.78 15.42 1.61
C ARG A 37 -3.89 16.49 2.70
N LYS A 38 -3.92 16.09 3.97
CA LYS A 38 -3.92 17.03 5.10
C LYS A 38 -2.65 17.84 5.18
N ALA A 39 -1.49 17.19 5.01
CA ALA A 39 -0.21 17.88 4.90
C ALA A 39 -0.22 18.89 3.74
N TYR A 40 -0.77 18.53 2.58
CA TYR A 40 -0.74 19.41 1.40
C TYR A 40 -1.71 20.60 1.46
N TYR A 41 -2.98 20.37 1.79
CA TYR A 41 -4.04 21.39 1.68
C TYR A 41 -4.42 22.05 3.00
N TYR A 42 -4.26 21.37 4.13
CA TYR A 42 -4.84 21.80 5.41
C TYR A 42 -3.80 22.25 6.43
N ALA A 43 -2.53 21.90 6.24
CA ALA A 43 -1.46 22.34 7.12
C ALA A 43 -1.23 23.85 6.98
N SER A 44 -1.16 24.58 8.09
CA SER A 44 -0.89 26.02 8.10
C SER A 44 0.59 26.39 8.25
N ASP A 45 1.41 25.43 8.68
CA ASP A 45 2.84 25.61 8.91
C ASP A 45 3.63 24.32 8.68
N LEU A 46 4.95 24.43 8.79
CA LEU A 46 5.87 23.31 8.54
C LEU A 46 5.68 22.18 9.57
N GLU A 47 5.37 22.51 10.82
CA GLU A 47 5.22 21.52 11.88
C GLU A 47 4.01 20.62 11.61
N GLU A 48 2.90 21.20 11.16
CA GLU A 48 1.71 20.44 10.75
C GLU A 48 1.97 19.57 9.51
N ILE A 49 2.70 20.09 8.50
CA ILE A 49 3.10 19.28 7.34
C ILE A 49 3.90 18.07 7.81
N GLN A 50 4.90 18.27 8.67
CA GLN A 50 5.74 17.19 9.18
C GLN A 50 4.92 16.19 10.01
N TYR A 51 4.00 16.67 10.85
CA TYR A 51 3.10 15.83 11.64
C TYR A 51 2.25 14.90 10.77
N TYR A 52 1.56 15.45 9.77
CA TYR A 52 0.72 14.67 8.87
C TYR A 52 1.56 13.77 7.95
N SER A 53 2.71 14.24 7.48
CA SER A 53 3.62 13.43 6.65
C SER A 53 4.16 12.22 7.41
N ARG A 54 4.44 12.34 8.70
CA ARG A 54 4.82 11.19 9.54
C ARG A 54 3.72 10.14 9.64
N LYS A 55 2.45 10.57 9.71
CA LYS A 55 1.31 9.64 9.70
C LYS A 55 1.12 8.98 8.34
N ALA A 56 1.22 9.75 7.26
CA ALA A 56 1.17 9.23 5.90
C ALA A 56 2.26 8.18 5.65
N MET A 57 3.49 8.44 6.11
CA MET A 57 4.62 7.52 6.02
C MET A 57 4.34 6.17 6.69
N ARG A 58 3.75 6.16 7.89
CA ARG A 58 3.42 4.92 8.61
C ARG A 58 2.33 4.12 7.91
N ALA A 59 1.27 4.79 7.47
CA ALA A 59 0.18 4.13 6.75
C ALA A 59 0.65 3.57 5.40
N ALA A 60 1.57 4.25 4.71
CA ALA A 60 2.18 3.74 3.49
C ALA A 60 3.06 2.50 3.72
N GLU A 61 3.83 2.48 4.82
CA GLU A 61 4.61 1.32 5.25
C GLU A 61 3.71 0.12 5.61
N GLU A 62 2.59 0.36 6.27
CA GLU A 62 1.58 -0.68 6.54
C GLU A 62 0.98 -1.23 5.24
N SER A 63 0.65 -0.35 4.28
CA SER A 63 0.14 -0.76 2.97
C SER A 63 1.13 -1.65 2.21
N GLU A 64 2.41 -1.26 2.16
CA GLU A 64 3.49 -2.07 1.57
C GLU A 64 3.61 -3.44 2.27
N SER A 65 3.55 -3.45 3.60
CA SER A 65 3.63 -4.69 4.39
C SER A 65 2.49 -5.64 4.05
N TYR A 66 1.25 -5.16 3.91
CA TYR A 66 0.12 -6.00 3.52
C TYR A 66 0.23 -6.50 2.09
N CYS A 67 0.76 -5.69 1.16
CA CYS A 67 1.05 -6.15 -0.20
C CYS A 67 2.04 -7.32 -0.20
N GLY A 68 3.07 -7.27 0.64
CA GLY A 68 4.02 -8.39 0.80
C GLY A 68 3.35 -9.69 1.26
N LEU A 69 2.45 -9.60 2.25
CA LEU A 69 1.67 -10.75 2.72
C LEU A 69 0.73 -11.29 1.63
N ALA A 70 0.08 -10.41 0.87
CA ALA A 70 -0.77 -10.81 -0.25
C ALA A 70 0.01 -11.54 -1.34
N ILE A 71 1.19 -11.02 -1.73
CA ILE A 71 2.04 -11.62 -2.76
C ILE A 71 2.43 -13.07 -2.39
N ASP A 72 2.82 -13.32 -1.14
CA ASP A 72 3.19 -14.65 -0.67
C ASP A 72 2.05 -15.67 -0.87
N GLU A 73 0.81 -15.26 -0.60
CA GLU A 73 -0.37 -16.10 -0.78
C GLU A 73 -0.76 -16.27 -2.27
N LEU A 74 -0.69 -15.20 -3.06
CA LEU A 74 -1.03 -15.20 -4.48
C LEU A 74 -0.07 -16.07 -5.32
N TYR A 75 1.22 -16.09 -4.98
CA TYR A 75 2.18 -17.00 -5.62
C TYR A 75 1.78 -18.47 -5.44
N GLY A 76 1.23 -18.83 -4.28
CA GLY A 76 0.72 -20.18 -4.02
C GLY A 76 -0.50 -20.54 -4.88
N ALA A 77 -1.26 -19.54 -5.32
CA ALA A 77 -2.48 -19.69 -6.11
C ALA A 77 -2.26 -19.53 -7.64
N ASN A 78 -1.06 -19.11 -8.08
CA ASN A 78 -0.73 -18.81 -9.49
C ASN A 78 -1.64 -17.73 -10.10
N MET A 79 -1.88 -16.64 -9.37
CA MET A 79 -2.72 -15.52 -9.80
C MET A 79 -1.86 -14.40 -10.39
N ASP A 80 -1.25 -14.65 -11.56
CA ASP A 80 -0.24 -13.77 -12.16
C ASP A 80 -0.70 -12.31 -12.30
N ASP A 81 -1.96 -12.06 -12.70
CA ASP A 81 -2.52 -10.72 -12.86
C ASP A 81 -2.70 -10.00 -11.51
N ALA A 82 -3.19 -10.73 -10.49
CA ALA A 82 -3.30 -10.20 -9.13
C ALA A 82 -1.92 -9.89 -8.53
N ILE A 83 -0.92 -10.74 -8.78
CA ILE A 83 0.46 -10.51 -8.34
C ILE A 83 1.01 -9.23 -8.96
N MET A 84 0.85 -9.05 -10.27
CA MET A 84 1.30 -7.85 -10.98
C MET A 84 0.70 -6.57 -10.37
N HIS A 85 -0.62 -6.54 -10.17
CA HIS A 85 -1.28 -5.38 -9.55
C HIS A 85 -0.85 -5.15 -8.09
N THR A 86 -0.54 -6.22 -7.35
CA THR A 86 -0.04 -6.11 -5.98
C THR A 86 1.39 -5.57 -5.92
N GLU A 87 2.25 -5.97 -6.86
CA GLU A 87 3.61 -5.43 -6.99
C GLU A 87 3.60 -3.93 -7.35
N ASP A 88 2.69 -3.52 -8.24
CA ASP A 88 2.45 -2.10 -8.55
C ASP A 88 2.00 -1.34 -7.28
N ALA A 89 1.03 -1.89 -6.54
CA ALA A 89 0.55 -1.30 -5.30
C ALA A 89 1.67 -1.11 -4.26
N ALA A 90 2.50 -2.14 -4.06
CA ALA A 90 3.67 -2.08 -3.16
C ALA A 90 4.68 -1.01 -3.60
N SER A 91 4.96 -0.92 -4.90
CA SER A 91 5.88 0.07 -5.48
C SER A 91 5.38 1.51 -5.26
N TYR A 92 4.09 1.75 -5.48
CA TYR A 92 3.47 3.05 -5.21
C TYR A 92 3.41 3.36 -3.72
N ALA A 93 3.11 2.38 -2.86
CA ALA A 93 3.12 2.55 -1.40
C ALA A 93 4.53 2.92 -0.90
N TYR A 94 5.57 2.24 -1.39
CA TYR A 94 6.96 2.58 -1.08
C TYR A 94 7.32 4.00 -1.57
N SER A 95 6.86 4.39 -2.76
CA SER A 95 7.05 5.76 -3.27
C SER A 95 6.35 6.80 -2.39
N ALA A 96 5.13 6.51 -1.92
CA ALA A 96 4.39 7.35 -0.99
C ALA A 96 5.12 7.49 0.36
N TYR A 97 5.67 6.39 0.89
CA TYR A 97 6.53 6.39 2.07
C TYR A 97 7.74 7.30 1.87
N ARG A 98 8.46 7.14 0.76
CA ARG A 98 9.66 7.92 0.43
C ARG A 98 9.36 9.42 0.39
N TYR A 99 8.32 9.83 -0.31
CA TYR A 99 7.93 11.24 -0.40
C TYR A 99 7.43 11.78 0.94
N SER A 100 6.65 11.01 1.71
CA SER A 100 6.21 11.40 3.04
C SER A 100 7.40 11.60 3.99
N ARG A 101 8.42 10.75 3.89
CA ARG A 101 9.67 10.91 4.63
C ARG A 101 10.43 12.18 4.24
N GLN A 102 10.48 12.51 2.94
CA GLN A 102 11.10 13.76 2.49
C GLN A 102 10.35 14.97 3.03
N ALA A 103 9.01 14.98 2.95
CA ALA A 103 8.19 16.05 3.52
C ALA A 103 8.42 16.22 5.03
N TYR A 104 8.52 15.11 5.77
CA TYR A 104 8.83 15.13 7.20
C TYR A 104 10.24 15.68 7.51
N GLN A 105 11.21 15.44 6.64
CA GLN A 105 12.60 15.87 6.84
C GLN A 105 12.90 17.27 6.29
N SER A 106 12.00 17.84 5.49
CA SER A 106 12.15 19.19 4.94
C SER A 106 12.21 20.25 6.04
N SER A 107 13.12 21.21 5.85
CA SER A 107 13.24 22.40 6.69
C SER A 107 12.50 23.62 6.13
N GLU A 108 12.00 23.52 4.91
CA GLU A 108 11.30 24.59 4.20
C GLU A 108 9.85 24.18 3.93
N TYR A 109 8.92 25.10 4.15
CA TYR A 109 7.49 24.87 3.99
C TYR A 109 7.13 24.43 2.57
N ASP A 110 7.64 25.13 1.56
CA ASP A 110 7.31 24.88 0.15
C ASP A 110 7.80 23.50 -0.32
N ASP A 111 9.01 23.10 0.09
CA ASP A 111 9.55 21.78 -0.18
C ASP A 111 8.74 20.68 0.51
N ALA A 112 8.40 20.89 1.78
CA ALA A 112 7.62 19.94 2.55
C ALA A 112 6.23 19.73 1.90
N GLN A 113 5.59 20.83 1.50
CA GLN A 113 4.29 20.81 0.83
C GLN A 113 4.38 20.13 -0.57
N TYR A 114 5.45 20.38 -1.32
CA TYR A 114 5.71 19.71 -2.60
C TYR A 114 5.79 18.18 -2.43
N TYR A 115 6.56 17.71 -1.46
CA TYR A 115 6.69 16.28 -1.20
C TYR A 115 5.41 15.65 -0.64
N ALA A 116 4.64 16.37 0.19
CA ALA A 116 3.34 15.92 0.65
C ALA A 116 2.36 15.69 -0.52
N ARG A 117 2.35 16.59 -1.52
CA ARG A 117 1.55 16.41 -2.75
C ARG A 117 1.96 15.16 -3.52
N LYS A 118 3.27 14.91 -3.65
CA LYS A 118 3.79 13.70 -4.32
C LYS A 118 3.34 12.45 -3.58
N ALA A 119 3.53 12.40 -2.26
CA ALA A 119 3.07 11.30 -1.43
C ALA A 119 1.57 11.01 -1.57
N MET A 120 0.74 12.06 -1.63
CA MET A 120 -0.71 11.92 -1.82
C MET A 120 -1.05 11.23 -3.14
N ASN A 121 -0.37 11.59 -4.22
CA ASN A 121 -0.62 10.98 -5.53
C ASN A 121 -0.17 9.51 -5.55
N GLU A 122 1.03 9.21 -5.06
CA GLU A 122 1.53 7.83 -5.02
C GLU A 122 0.65 6.94 -4.14
N ALA A 123 0.21 7.42 -2.97
CA ALA A 123 -0.70 6.67 -2.10
C ALA A 123 -2.05 6.40 -2.78
N SER A 124 -2.54 7.34 -3.60
CA SER A 124 -3.77 7.12 -4.38
C SER A 124 -3.59 6.08 -5.48
N TYR A 125 -2.40 5.98 -6.10
CA TYR A 125 -2.11 4.92 -7.06
C TYR A 125 -1.99 3.56 -6.37
N ALA A 126 -1.36 3.51 -5.19
CA ALA A 126 -1.30 2.30 -4.37
C ALA A 126 -2.69 1.77 -4.00
N GLU A 127 -3.60 2.65 -3.57
CA GLU A 127 -4.99 2.29 -3.28
C GLU A 127 -5.69 1.70 -4.50
N SER A 128 -5.55 2.34 -5.68
CA SER A 128 -6.17 1.86 -6.92
C SER A 128 -5.64 0.49 -7.31
N SER A 129 -4.32 0.31 -7.36
CA SER A 129 -3.70 -0.95 -7.75
C SER A 129 -4.02 -2.09 -6.77
N ALA A 130 -4.11 -1.80 -5.47
CA ALA A 130 -4.53 -2.80 -4.49
C ALA A 130 -6.01 -3.21 -4.68
N CYS A 131 -6.89 -2.27 -5.04
CA CYS A 131 -8.28 -2.59 -5.38
C CYS A 131 -8.39 -3.42 -6.66
N ASP A 132 -7.57 -3.11 -7.67
CA ASP A 132 -7.51 -3.88 -8.92
C ASP A 132 -7.06 -5.32 -8.63
N ALA A 133 -5.98 -5.50 -7.86
CA ALA A 133 -5.51 -6.80 -7.42
C ALA A 133 -6.59 -7.60 -6.65
N ALA A 134 -7.33 -6.93 -5.75
CA ALA A 134 -8.40 -7.58 -4.99
C ALA A 134 -9.55 -8.04 -5.90
N SER A 135 -9.82 -7.31 -6.99
CA SER A 135 -10.86 -7.65 -7.96
C SER A 135 -10.47 -8.86 -8.80
N GLU A 136 -9.18 -9.06 -9.08
CA GLU A 136 -8.67 -10.27 -9.74
C GLU A 136 -8.81 -11.53 -8.85
N CYS A 137 -9.06 -11.37 -7.54
CA CYS A 137 -9.27 -12.46 -6.59
C CYS A 137 -10.74 -12.94 -6.50
N GLU A 138 -11.69 -12.25 -7.13
CA GLU A 138 -13.14 -12.55 -7.12
C GLU A 138 -13.55 -13.59 -8.18
#